data_AF-A0A1I3CJD5-F1
#
_entry.id   AF-A0A1I3CJD5-F1
#
_cell.length_a   1.000
_cell.length_b   1.000
_cell.length_c   1.000
_cell.angle_alpha   90.00
_cell.angle_beta   90.00
_cell.angle_gamma   90.00
#
_symmetry.space_group_name_H-M   'P 1'
#
loop_
_entity.id
_entity.type
_entity.pdbx_description
1 polymer ?
#
loop_
_entity_poly.entity_id
_entity_poly.type
_entity_poly.pdbx_seq_one_letter_code
_entity_poly.pdbx_strand_id
1 'polypeptide(L)' 'MNEDFLIIDDDKSLNALPDYLRRRVVQPSGSVGLTGVLADEALSLLGKDSHELA' A
#
# COMPACT_ATOMS: atom_id res chain seq x y z
N MET A 1 14.70 -11.29 0.39
CA MET A 1 14.65 -10.16 1.34
C MET A 1 13.20 -9.78 1.46
N ASN A 2 12.61 -9.84 2.65
CA ASN A 2 11.28 -9.27 2.88
C ASN A 2 11.45 -7.76 2.88
N GLU A 3 10.88 -7.12 1.87
CA GLU A 3 10.83 -5.67 1.84
C GLU A 3 9.63 -5.25 2.68
N ASP A 4 9.86 -4.56 3.79
CA ASP A 4 8.84 -4.13 4.75
C ASP A 4 8.47 -2.66 4.51
N PHE A 5 8.15 -2.32 3.26
CA PHE A 5 7.76 -0.96 2.90
C PHE A 5 6.50 -0.91 2.03
N LEU A 6 5.86 0.24 2.11
CA LEU A 6 4.68 0.64 1.35
C LEU A 6 4.86 2.09 0.91
N ILE A 7 4.37 2.42 -0.29
CA ILE A 7 4.33 3.78 -0.83
C ILE A 7 2.87 4.25 -0.79
N ILE A 8 2.62 5.43 -0.23
CA ILE A 8 1.29 6.06 -0.22
C ILE A 8 1.40 7.42 -0.89
N ASP A 9 0.79 7.58 -2.07
CA ASP A 9 0.76 8.85 -2.79
C ASP A 9 -0.33 8.85 -3.89
N ASP A 10 -0.97 9.99 -4.14
CA ASP A 10 -2.01 10.11 -5.17
C ASP A 10 -1.42 10.17 -6.59
N ASP A 11 -0.13 10.50 -6.74
CA ASP A 11 0.48 10.72 -8.06
C ASP A 11 0.41 9.47 -8.96
N LYS A 12 -0.33 9.60 -10.05
CA LYS A 12 -0.52 8.51 -11.04
C LYS A 12 0.75 8.18 -11.81
N SER A 13 1.81 8.98 -11.72
CA SER A 13 3.14 8.65 -12.23
C SER A 13 3.67 7.33 -11.67
N LEU A 14 3.27 6.95 -10.44
CA LEU A 14 3.63 5.68 -9.80
C LEU A 14 3.12 4.43 -10.54
N ASN A 15 2.16 4.56 -11.46
CA ASN A 15 1.71 3.45 -12.30
C ASN A 15 2.78 2.96 -13.28
N ALA A 16 3.79 3.78 -13.57
CA ALA A 16 4.91 3.41 -14.43
C ALA A 16 6.00 2.60 -13.68
N LEU A 17 5.86 2.40 -12.36
CA LEU A 17 6.80 1.60 -11.60
C LEU A 17 6.77 0.13 -12.04
N PRO A 18 7.90 -0.59 -11.92
CA PRO A 18 7.93 -2.04 -12.07
C PRO A 18 6.91 -2.72 -11.15
N ASP A 19 6.35 -3.84 -11.61
CA ASP A 19 5.24 -4.52 -10.90
C ASP A 19 5.56 -4.88 -9.44
N TYR A 20 6.82 -5.17 -9.11
CA TYR A 20 7.20 -5.50 -7.73
C TYR A 20 7.09 -4.31 -6.77
N LEU A 21 7.30 -3.08 -7.27
CA LEU A 21 7.07 -1.85 -6.52
C LEU A 21 5.61 -1.44 -6.58
N ARG A 22 4.98 -1.54 -7.76
CA ARG A 22 3.58 -1.14 -7.97
C ARG A 22 2.60 -1.88 -7.05
N ARG A 23 2.86 -3.16 -6.76
CA ARG A 23 2.08 -3.96 -5.79
C ARG A 23 2.18 -3.46 -4.34
N ARG A 24 3.09 -2.54 -4.04
CA ARG A 24 3.29 -1.91 -2.72
C ARG A 24 2.86 -0.45 -2.70
N VAL A 25 2.08 0.00 -3.68
CA VAL A 25 1.57 1.37 -3.76
C VAL A 25 0.09 1.40 -3.41
N VAL A 26 -0.29 2.24 -2.45
CA VAL A 26 -1.69 2.63 -2.20
C VAL A 26 -1.87 4.06 -2.71
N GLN A 27 -2.81 4.25 -3.63
CA GLN A 27 -3.03 5.54 -4.30
C GLN A 27 -4.34 6.20 -3.87
N PRO A 28 -4.38 6.89 -2.71
CA PRO A 28 -5.56 7.63 -2.28
C PRO A 28 -5.89 8.73 -3.28
N SER A 29 -7.17 9.13 -3.40
CA SER A 29 -7.54 10.34 -4.14
C SER A 29 -7.02 11.58 -3.43
N GLY A 30 -6.41 12.53 -4.13
CA GLY A 30 -5.92 13.79 -3.54
C GLY A 30 -7.02 14.65 -2.91
N SER A 31 -8.28 14.48 -3.30
CA SER A 31 -9.43 15.18 -2.70
C SER A 31 -10.00 14.52 -1.45
N VAL A 32 -9.72 13.23 -1.21
CA VAL A 32 -10.28 12.44 -0.10
C VAL A 32 -9.20 12.05 0.90
N GLY A 33 -7.97 11.82 0.45
CA GLY A 33 -6.86 11.35 1.25
C GLY A 33 -6.96 9.86 1.59
N LEU A 34 -6.16 9.45 2.58
CA LEU A 34 -6.13 8.08 3.08
C LEU A 34 -7.39 7.81 3.92
N THR A 35 -8.25 6.93 3.42
CA THR A 35 -9.46 6.48 4.15
C THR A 35 -9.17 5.24 4.99
N GLY A 36 -10.07 4.88 5.90
CA GLY A 36 -9.94 3.64 6.69
C GLY A 36 -9.81 2.39 5.82
N VAL A 37 -10.59 2.31 4.72
CA VAL A 37 -10.50 1.19 3.76
C VAL A 37 -9.12 1.10 3.12
N LEU A 38 -8.54 2.25 2.72
CA LEU A 38 -7.20 2.28 2.14
C LEU A 38 -6.11 2.00 3.18
N ALA A 39 -6.33 2.33 4.45
CA ALA A 39 -5.44 1.98 5.54
C ALA A 39 -5.46 0.46 5.82
N ASP A 40 -6.63 -0.18 5.77
CA ASP A 40 -6.75 -1.64 5.89
C ASP A 40 -6.06 -2.35 4.72
N GLU A 41 -6.19 -1.82 3.50
CA GLU A 41 -5.46 -2.29 2.32
C GLU A 41 -3.94 -2.13 2.49
N ALA A 42 -3.48 -0.97 2.94
CA ALA A 42 -2.08 -0.70 3.25
C ALA A 42 -1.49 -1.71 4.27
N LEU A 43 -2.24 -1.99 5.34
CA LEU A 43 -1.83 -2.93 6.38
C LEU A 43 -1.77 -4.37 5.86
N SER A 44 -2.70 -4.77 5.00
CA SER A 44 -2.71 -6.11 4.40
C SER A 44 -1.60 -6.32 3.36
N LEU A 45 -1.02 -5.25 2.81
CA LEU A 45 0.19 -5.29 1.97
C LEU A 45 1.48 -5.41 2.79
N LEU A 46 1.50 -4.90 4.03
CA LEU A 46 2.65 -5.00 4.95
C LEU A 46 2.68 -6.32 5.72
N GLY A 47 1.52 -6.94 5.96
CA GLY A 47 1.40 -8.12 6.81
C GLY A 47 0.91 -9.37 6.06
N LYS A 48 1.85 -10.17 5.55
CA LYS A 48 1.60 -11.60 5.29
C LYS A 48 2.44 -12.57 6.11
N ASP A 49 3.23 -12.08 7.08
CA ASP A 49 4.11 -12.96 7.86
C ASP A 49 3.81 -13.10 9.36
N SER A 50 2.94 -12.33 10.04
CA SER A 50 2.56 -12.66 11.45
C SER A 50 1.42 -11.81 12.04
N HIS A 51 0.21 -12.37 12.15
CA HIS A 51 -0.49 -12.60 13.43
C HIS A 51 -1.88 -13.18 13.17
N GLU A 52 -2.08 -14.44 13.57
CA GLU A 52 -3.37 -14.88 14.09
C GLU A 52 -3.75 -13.92 15.22
N LEU A 53 -4.88 -13.23 15.09
CA LEU A 53 -5.50 -12.56 16.23
C LEU A 53 -6.11 -13.68 17.09
N ALA A 54 -5.35 -14.09 18.10
CA ALA A 54 -5.81 -14.93 19.20
C ALA A 54 -6.83 -14.19 20.09
#